data_AF-A0A527YG86-F1
#
_entry.id   AF-A0A527YG86-F1
#
_cell.length_a   1.000
_cell.length_b   1.000
_cell.length_c   1.000
_cell.angle_alpha   90.00
_cell.angle_beta   90.00
_cell.angle_gamma   90.00
#
_symmetry.space_group_name_H-M   'P 1'
#
loop_
_entity.id
_entity.type
_entity.pdbx_description
1 polymer ?
#
loop_
_entity_poly.entity_id
_entity_poly.type
_entity_poly.pdbx_seq_one_letter_code
_entity_poly.pdbx_strand_id
1 'polypeptide(L)' 'FGAGMSSFEYLRRFPVDTIKIDGSFIEHIAKSRFDREIVSAISGIARSLGCSVVAEKIEAQDALDILADMGIAFGQGFLL' A
#
# COMPACT_ATOMS: atom_id res chain seq x y z
N PHE A 1 4.08 -2.82 5.32
CA PHE A 1 2.88 -2.62 6.16
C PHE A 1 1.85 -3.62 5.70
N GLY A 2 1.60 -4.64 6.53
CA GLY A 2 0.70 -5.72 6.15
C GLY A 2 1.08 -7.10 6.69
N ALA A 3 2.37 -7.45 6.66
CA ALA A 3 2.88 -8.67 7.29
C ALA A 3 3.18 -8.42 8.79
N GLY A 4 2.21 -8.69 9.67
CA GLY A 4 2.42 -8.82 11.13
C GLY A 4 1.69 -7.82 12.04
N MET A 5 1.50 -8.22 13.30
CA MET A 5 0.62 -7.59 14.31
C MET A 5 1.12 -6.28 14.97
N SER A 6 2.23 -5.67 14.53
CA SER A 6 2.84 -4.54 15.27
C SER A 6 3.06 -3.27 14.44
N SER A 7 2.46 -3.15 13.25
CA SER A 7 2.80 -2.12 12.27
C SER A 7 2.44 -0.68 12.72
N PHE A 8 1.31 -0.46 13.39
CA PHE A 8 0.92 0.88 13.85
C PHE A 8 1.69 1.41 15.07
N GLU A 9 2.08 0.54 16.01
CA GLU A 9 2.93 0.95 17.13
C GLU A 9 4.31 1.41 16.64
N TYR A 10 4.83 0.86 15.54
CA TYR A 10 6.04 1.35 14.89
C TYR A 10 5.86 2.74 14.29
N LEU A 11 4.74 3.02 13.59
CA LEU A 11 4.44 4.38 13.07
C LEU A 11 4.38 5.42 14.17
N ARG A 12 3.87 5.05 15.35
CA ARG A 12 3.79 5.96 16.49
C ARG A 12 5.16 6.29 17.09
N ARG A 13 6.11 5.35 17.04
CA ARG A 13 7.42 5.46 17.70
C ARG A 13 8.49 6.07 16.80
N PHE A 14 8.36 5.93 15.49
CA PHE A 14 9.37 6.37 14.54
C PHE A 14 8.74 7.32 13.52
N PRO A 15 9.26 8.54 13.36
CA PRO A 15 8.88 9.37 12.22
C PRO A 15 9.36 8.67 10.95
N VAL A 16 8.42 8.34 10.07
CA VAL A 16 8.70 7.75 8.76
C VAL A 16 8.18 8.67 7.67
N ASP A 17 8.94 8.82 6.59
CA ASP A 17 8.51 9.61 5.43
C ASP A 17 7.68 8.77 4.45
N THR A 18 7.73 7.44 4.56
CA THR A 18 7.12 6.53 3.60
C THR A 18 6.59 5.26 4.26
N ILE A 19 5.40 4.85 3.83
CA ILE A 19 4.73 3.60 4.21
C ILE A 19 4.72 2.68 3.00
N LYS A 20 5.35 1.53 3.13
CA LYS A 20 5.38 0.51 2.08
C LYS A 20 4.26 -0.51 2.33
N ILE A 21 3.33 -0.71 1.40
CA ILE A 21 2.23 -1.67 1.51
C ILE A 21 2.71 -3.05 1.06
N ASP A 22 2.40 -4.05 1.88
CA ASP A 22 2.81 -5.43 1.62
C ASP A 22 2.17 -5.99 0.35
N GLY A 23 2.99 -6.69 -0.46
CA GLY A 23 2.57 -7.23 -1.74
C GLY A 23 1.40 -8.22 -1.68
N SER A 24 1.13 -8.86 -0.54
CA SER A 24 -0.02 -9.78 -0.37
C SER A 24 -1.37 -9.09 -0.58
N PHE A 25 -1.49 -7.80 -0.24
CA PHE A 25 -2.70 -7.01 -0.54
C PHE A 25 -2.75 -6.57 -2.00
N ILE A 26 -1.59 -6.37 -2.63
CA ILE A 26 -1.49 -5.88 -4.00
C ILE A 26 -1.79 -6.99 -5.00
N GLU A 27 -1.32 -8.21 -4.74
CA GLU A 27 -1.49 -9.39 -5.59
C GLU A 27 -2.96 -9.73 -5.89
N HIS A 28 -3.87 -9.39 -4.98
CA HIS A 28 -5.29 -9.69 -5.11
C HIS A 28 -6.18 -8.47 -5.29
N ILE A 29 -5.60 -7.27 -5.39
CA ILE A 29 -6.33 -5.99 -5.39
C ILE A 29 -7.38 -5.89 -6.51
N ALA A 30 -7.12 -6.50 -7.67
CA ALA A 30 -8.05 -6.50 -8.80
C ALA A 30 -9.34 -7.31 -8.54
N LYS A 31 -9.25 -8.35 -7.70
CA LYS A 31 -10.34 -9.31 -7.47
C LYS A 31 -10.94 -9.23 -6.06
N SER A 32 -10.21 -8.66 -5.13
CA SER A 32 -10.59 -8.58 -3.73
C SER A 32 -11.03 -7.16 -3.37
N ARG A 33 -12.29 -7.01 -2.98
CA ARG A 33 -12.76 -5.75 -2.40
C ARG A 33 -12.09 -5.51 -1.06
N PHE A 34 -11.91 -6.55 -0.26
CA PHE A 34 -11.27 -6.43 1.06
C PHE A 34 -9.87 -5.83 0.95
N ASP A 35 -9.05 -6.31 0.01
CA ASP A 35 -7.69 -5.80 -0.16
C ASP A 35 -7.69 -4.34 -0.64
N ARG A 36 -8.63 -3.96 -1.52
CA ARG A 36 -8.83 -2.55 -1.91
C ARG A 36 -9.17 -1.66 -0.71
N GLU A 37 -10.04 -2.10 0.18
CA GLU A 37 -10.40 -1.32 1.38
C GLU A 37 -9.21 -1.19 2.34
N ILE A 38 -8.42 -2.26 2.51
CA ILE A 38 -7.19 -2.21 3.33
C ILE A 38 -6.17 -1.24 2.75
N VAL A 39 -5.88 -1.34 1.45
CA VAL A 39 -4.94 -0.46 0.75
C VAL A 39 -5.41 1.01 0.83
N SER A 40 -6.70 1.25 0.68
CA SER A 40 -7.32 2.57 0.85
C SER A 40 -7.14 3.11 2.27
N ALA A 41 -7.45 2.30 3.29
CA ALA A 41 -7.30 2.69 4.69
C ALA A 41 -5.84 3.03 5.06
N ILE A 42 -4.88 2.19 4.64
CA ILE A 42 -3.46 2.45 4.86
C ILE A 42 -3.04 3.76 4.18
N SER A 43 -3.50 3.99 2.96
CA SER A 43 -3.21 5.22 2.21
C SER A 43 -3.80 6.47 2.85
N GLY A 44 -5.01 6.38 3.42
CA GLY A 44 -5.62 7.47 4.17
C GLY A 44 -4.84 7.81 5.45
N ILE A 45 -4.34 6.81 6.16
CA ILE A 45 -3.48 6.99 7.34
C ILE A 45 -2.16 7.65 6.91
N ALA A 46 -1.50 7.14 5.87
CA ALA A 46 -0.26 7.71 5.35
C ALA A 46 -0.43 9.20 5.00
N ARG A 47 -1.51 9.54 4.30
CA ARG A 47 -1.83 10.93 3.93
C ARG A 47 -2.01 11.82 5.17
N SER A 48 -2.69 11.32 6.20
CA SER A 48 -2.92 12.05 7.45
C SER A 48 -1.63 12.29 8.23
N LEU A 49 -0.66 11.39 8.09
CA LEU A 49 0.67 11.50 8.69
C LEU A 49 1.68 12.27 7.82
N GLY A 50 1.30 12.68 6.60
CA GLY A 50 2.21 13.34 5.65
C GLY A 50 3.23 12.38 5.01
N CYS A 51 2.99 11.06 5.07
CA CYS A 51 3.87 10.05 4.51
C CYS A 51 3.48 9.71 3.06
N SER A 52 4.49 9.40 2.24
CA SER A 52 4.28 8.78 0.92
C SER A 52 3.90 7.30 1.05
N VAL A 53 3.28 6.73 0.02
CA VAL A 53 2.93 5.29 -0.03
C VAL A 53 3.65 4.62 -1.19
N VAL A 54 4.24 3.46 -0.93
CA VAL A 54 4.85 2.58 -1.95
C VAL A 54 4.13 1.24 -1.96
N ALA A 55 3.55 0.82 -3.08
CA ALA A 55 2.97 -0.52 -3.22
C ALA A 55 4.02 -1.55 -3.68
N GLU A 56 4.09 -2.72 -3.03
CA GLU A 56 4.98 -3.82 -3.43
C GLU A 56 4.31 -4.85 -4.35
N LYS A 57 5.14 -5.64 -5.04
CA LYS A 57 4.73 -6.81 -5.82
C LYS A 57 3.71 -6.48 -6.91
N ILE A 58 3.91 -5.36 -7.61
CA ILE A 58 3.11 -5.01 -8.80
C ILE A 58 3.57 -5.90 -9.97
N GLU A 59 2.82 -6.96 -10.21
CA GLU A 59 3.13 -7.98 -11.24
C GLU A 59 2.10 -8.00 -12.39
N ALA A 60 1.00 -7.27 -12.26
CA ALA A 60 -0.08 -7.24 -13.23
C ALA A 60 -0.57 -5.81 -13.52
N GLN A 61 -0.95 -5.55 -14.77
CA GLN A 61 -1.34 -4.21 -15.24
C GLN A 61 -2.62 -3.71 -14.55
N ASP A 62 -3.58 -4.61 -14.31
CA ASP A 62 -4.82 -4.27 -13.60
C ASP A 62 -4.55 -3.80 -12.16
N ALA A 63 -3.58 -4.40 -11.47
CA ALA A 63 -3.14 -3.93 -10.16
C ALA A 63 -2.51 -2.53 -10.26
N LEU A 64 -1.65 -2.28 -11.25
CA LEU A 64 -1.04 -0.97 -11.47
C LEU A 64 -2.09 0.12 -11.73
N ASP A 65 -3.05 -0.15 -12.61
CA ASP A 65 -4.12 0.79 -12.96
C ASP A 65 -4.98 1.13 -11.74
N ILE A 66 -5.37 0.11 -10.95
CA ILE A 66 -6.13 0.32 -9.72
C ILE A 66 -5.34 1.15 -8.70
N LEU A 67 -4.04 0.88 -8.53
CA LEU A 67 -3.20 1.65 -7.62
C LEU A 67 -3.06 3.10 -8.06
N ALA A 68 -2.91 3.35 -9.36
CA ALA A 68 -2.88 4.69 -9.92
C ALA A 68 -4.20 5.44 -9.67
N ASP A 69 -5.36 4.79 -9.88
CA ASP A 69 -6.68 5.35 -9.59
C ASP A 69 -6.89 5.65 -8.10
N MET A 70 -6.28 4.84 -7.22
CA MET A 70 -6.26 5.08 -5.77
C MET A 70 -5.30 6.21 -5.36
N GLY A 71 -4.54 6.78 -6.30
CA GLY A 71 -3.58 7.84 -6.07
C GLY A 71 -2.28 7.38 -5.39
N ILE A 72 -1.93 6.11 -5.53
CA ILE A 72 -0.66 5.57 -5.02
C ILE A 72 0.43 5.86 -6.05
N ALA A 73 1.31 6.80 -5.70
CA ALA A 73 2.28 7.38 -6.63
C ALA A 73 3.53 6.53 -6.86
N PHE A 74 3.84 5.61 -5.94
CA PHE A 74 5.07 4.81 -6.01
C PHE A 74 4.75 3.31 -5.98
N GLY A 75 5.48 2.57 -6.80
CA GLY A 75 5.30 1.13 -6.95
C GLY A 75 6.64 0.41 -7.13
N GLN A 76 6.67 -0.85 -6.70
CA GLN A 76 7.77 -1.79 -6.95
C GLN A 76 7.18 -3.14 -7.35
N GLY A 77 7.69 -3.76 -8.41
CA GLY A 77 7.31 -5.10 -8.81
C GLY A 77 7.92 -5.45 -10.16
N PHE A 78 7.77 -6.71 -10.60
CA PHE A 78 8.40 -7.16 -11.85
C PHE A 78 7.84 -6.51 -13.12
N LEU A 79 6.64 -5.92 -13.03
CA LEU A 79 6.04 -5.20 -14.16
C LEU A 79 6.66 -3.82 -14.40
N LEU A 80 7.32 -3.23 -13.39
CA LEU A 80 7.88 -1.87 -13.40
C LEU A 80 9.40 -1.86 -13.62
#